data_AF-A0AAW0CMV5-F1
#
_entry.id   AF-A0AAW0CMV5-F1
#
_cell.length_a   1.000
_cell.length_b   1.000
_cell.length_c   1.000
_cell.angle_alpha   90.00
_cell.angle_beta   90.00
_cell.angle_gamma   90.00
#
_symmetry.space_group_name_H-M   'P 1'
#
loop_
_entity.id
_entity.type
_entity.pdbx_description
1 polymer ?
#
loop_
_entity_poly.entity_id
_entity_poly.type
_entity_poly.pdbx_seq_one_letter_code
_entity_poly.pdbx_strand_id
1 'polypeptide(L)' 'EGVGGDLGMYETGLLLRTRPWDVGIFPSSDITHFNMPINGVRISIVLHSDIYGERWVANKNGWENNE' A
#
# COMPACT_ATOMS: atom_id res chain seq x y z
N GLU A 1 14.41 14.51 -13.90
CA GLU A 1 14.05 13.60 -12.78
C GLU A 1 13.17 14.36 -11.81
N GLY A 2 12.15 13.73 -11.24
CA GLY A 2 11.31 14.37 -10.22
C GLY A 2 12.06 14.53 -8.90
N VAL A 3 11.75 15.57 -8.13
CA VAL A 3 12.34 15.83 -6.81
C VAL A 3 11.27 15.60 -5.73
N GLY A 4 11.63 14.89 -4.66
CA GLY A 4 10.72 14.49 -3.58
C GLY A 4 9.96 13.19 -3.90
N GLY A 5 8.74 13.06 -3.38
CA GLY A 5 7.91 11.86 -3.59
C GLY A 5 8.33 10.63 -2.77
N ASP A 6 9.16 10.80 -1.75
CA ASP A 6 9.52 9.73 -0.81
C ASP A 6 8.26 9.16 -0.11
N LEU A 7 8.33 7.90 0.32
CA LEU A 7 7.27 7.25 1.08
C LEU A 7 7.54 7.43 2.59
N GLY A 8 6.70 8.19 3.27
CA GLY A 8 6.76 8.40 4.71
C GLY A 8 6.12 7.24 5.48
N MET A 9 6.75 6.84 6.58
CA MET A 9 6.34 5.75 7.47
C MET A 9 6.27 6.30 8.90
N TYR A 10 5.09 6.76 9.34
CA TYR A 10 4.93 7.64 10.50
C TYR A 10 5.45 7.04 11.81
N GLU A 11 5.00 5.83 12.16
CA GLU A 11 5.32 5.17 13.43
C GLU A 11 6.83 4.86 13.54
N THR A 12 7.49 4.62 12.41
CA THR A 12 8.94 4.36 12.35
C THR A 12 9.80 5.62 12.22
N GLY A 13 9.18 6.76 11.88
CA GLY A 13 9.90 8.00 11.57
C GLY A 13 10.76 7.94 10.31
N LEU A 14 10.53 6.96 9.43
CA LEU A 14 11.34 6.75 8.22
C LEU A 14 10.76 7.46 7.00
N LEU A 15 11.66 7.97 6.17
CA LEU A 15 11.38 8.43 4.80
C LEU A 15 12.11 7.50 3.83
N LEU A 16 11.34 6.72 3.09
CA LEU A 16 11.86 5.74 2.13
C LEU A 16 11.95 6.39 0.76
N ARG A 17 13.19 6.61 0.29
CA ARG A 17 13.43 7.07 -1.07
C ARG A 17 13.22 5.93 -2.05
N THR A 18 12.13 5.97 -2.80
CA THR A 18 11.82 4.98 -3.84
C THR A 18 12.22 5.49 -5.22
N ARG A 19 13.00 4.71 -5.95
CA ARG A 19 13.36 4.91 -7.35
C ARG A 19 12.47 4.04 -8.24
N PRO A 20 12.44 4.28 -9.57
CA PRO A 20 11.78 3.35 -10.49
C PRO A 20 12.28 1.92 -10.25
N TRP A 21 11.35 0.97 -10.18
CA TRP A 21 11.57 -0.45 -9.92
C TRP A 21 11.90 -0.86 -8.48
N ASP A 22 11.96 0.08 -7.53
CA ASP A 22 12.05 -0.29 -6.12
C ASP A 22 10.74 -0.92 -5.63
N VAL A 23 10.86 -1.93 -4.77
CA VAL A 23 9.73 -2.64 -4.15
C VAL A 23 9.84 -2.54 -2.64
N GLY A 24 8.73 -2.14 -2.00
CA GLY A 24 8.60 -2.11 -0.54
C GLY A 24 7.45 -3.00 -0.08
N ILE A 25 7.68 -3.78 0.97
CA ILE A 25 6.66 -4.60 1.63
C ILE A 25 6.59 -4.16 3.09
N PHE A 26 5.41 -3.80 3.54
CA PHE A 26 5.17 -3.35 4.91
C PHE A 26 3.72 -3.65 5.33
N PRO A 27 3.45 -3.83 6.64
CA PRO A 27 2.10 -4.05 7.13
C PRO A 27 1.28 -2.76 7.03
N SER A 28 0.50 -2.62 5.96
CA SER A 28 -0.23 -1.39 5.66
C SER A 28 -1.35 -1.07 6.67
N SER A 29 -1.82 -2.06 7.44
CA SER A 29 -2.81 -1.89 8.51
C SER A 29 -2.21 -1.28 9.78
N ASP A 30 -0.92 -1.51 10.00
CA ASP A 30 -0.26 -1.21 11.28
C ASP A 30 0.65 0.02 11.17
N ILE A 31 0.95 0.46 9.94
CA ILE A 31 1.82 1.60 9.66
C ILE A 31 1.07 2.63 8.83
N THR A 32 0.91 3.82 9.41
CA THR A 32 0.45 5.01 8.71
C THR A 32 1.52 5.43 7.71
N HIS A 33 1.18 5.33 6.43
CA HIS A 33 2.09 5.62 5.34
C HIS A 33 1.50 6.69 4.41
N PHE A 34 2.36 7.55 3.85
CA PHE A 34 1.92 8.66 3.01
C PHE A 34 2.98 9.07 1.99
N ASN A 35 2.54 9.65 0.87
CA ASN A 35 3.45 10.17 -0.14
C ASN A 35 3.86 11.60 0.21
N MET A 36 5.16 11.85 0.18
CA MET A 36 5.69 13.21 0.29
C MET A 36 5.38 14.03 -0.97
N PRO A 37 5.34 15.37 -0.86
CA PRO A 37 5.20 16.24 -2.02
C PRO A 37 6.26 15.94 -3.09
N ILE A 38 5.85 16.02 -4.36
CA ILE A 38 6.73 15.80 -5.50
C ILE A 38 6.64 16.98 -6.47
N ASN A 39 7.80 17.38 -6.98
CA ASN A 39 7.89 18.20 -8.18
C ASN A 39 8.27 17.30 -9.36
N GLY A 40 7.26 16.91 -10.15
CA GLY A 40 7.38 15.95 -11.26
C GLY A 40 6.22 14.97 -11.29
N VAL A 41 6.37 13.89 -12.05
CA VAL A 41 5.39 12.80 -12.18
C VAL A 41 5.94 11.55 -11.51
N ARG A 42 5.14 10.92 -10.65
CA ARG A 42 5.44 9.61 -10.03
C ARG A 42 4.26 8.67 -10.21
N ILE A 43 4.58 7.44 -10.55
CA ILE A 43 3.63 6.34 -10.68
C ILE A 43 4.04 5.28 -9.65
N SER A 44 3.07 4.81 -8.87
CA SER A 44 3.24 3.74 -7.90
C SER A 44 2.16 2.70 -8.13
N ILE A 45 2.53 1.42 -8.00
CA ILE A 45 1.57 0.30 -8.02
C ILE A 45 1.50 -0.24 -6.59
N VAL A 46 0.30 -0.31 -6.03
CA VAL A 46 0.07 -0.85 -4.69
C VAL A 46 -0.70 -2.16 -4.83
N LEU A 47 -0.15 -3.22 -4.24
CA LEU A 47 -0.80 -4.52 -4.13
C LEU A 47 -1.05 -4.77 -2.64
N HIS A 48 -2.30 -4.96 -2.24
CA HIS A 48 -2.64 -5.30 -0.86
C HIS A 48 -3.73 -6.39 -0.83
N SER A 49 -3.70 -7.21 0.21
CA SER A 49 -4.78 -8.13 0.56
C SER A 49 -5.51 -7.57 1.77
N ASP A 50 -6.84 -7.59 1.72
CA ASP A 50 -7.68 -7.21 2.85
C ASP A 50 -7.94 -8.43 3.76
N ILE A 51 -8.17 -8.20 5.06
CA ILE A 51 -8.56 -9.23 6.04
C ILE A 51 -9.84 -9.95 5.64
N TYR A 52 -10.72 -9.28 4.87
CA TYR A 52 -11.92 -9.90 4.33
C TYR A 52 -11.66 -10.93 3.24
N GLY A 53 -10.43 -11.04 2.72
CA GLY A 53 -10.04 -12.12 1.82
C GLY A 53 -10.26 -13.51 2.44
N GLU A 54 -10.07 -13.66 3.75
CA GLU A 54 -10.33 -14.92 4.45
C GLU A 54 -11.82 -15.26 4.48
N ARG A 55 -12.70 -14.25 4.60
CA ARG A 55 -14.16 -14.46 4.55
C ARG A 55 -14.62 -14.86 3.16
N TRP A 56 -13.96 -14.36 2.11
CA TRP A 56 -14.20 -14.85 0.76
C TRP A 56 -13.89 -16.35 0.63
N VAL A 57 -12.77 -16.80 1.19
CA VAL A 57 -12.41 -18.24 1.21
C VAL A 57 -13.36 -19.06 2.07
N ALA A 58 -13.75 -18.55 3.25
CA ALA A 58 -14.57 -19.28 4.20
C ALA A 58 -16.04 -19.44 3.74
N ASN A 59 -16.66 -18.36 3.25
CA ASN A 59 -18.07 -18.36 2.91
C ASN A 59 -18.42 -17.39 1.76
N LYS A 60 -17.50 -17.07 0.85
CA LYS A 60 -17.74 -16.09 -0.23
C LYS A 60 -18.36 -14.78 0.30
N ASN A 61 -17.94 -14.33 1.49
CA ASN A 61 -18.53 -13.17 2.17
C ASN A 61 -20.05 -13.28 2.48
N GLY A 62 -20.58 -14.48 2.68
CA GLY A 62 -22.02 -14.71 2.88
C GLY A 62 -22.83 -14.82 1.59
N TRP A 63 -22.16 -14.87 0.43
CA TRP A 63 -22.77 -14.99 -0.90
C TRP A 63 -22.77 -16.42 -1.43
N GLU A 64 -22.43 -17.41 -0.61
CA GLU A 64 -22.33 -18.80 -1.04
C GLU A 64 -23.66 -19.41 -1.51
N ASN A 65 -24.78 -18.83 -1.08
CA ASN A 65 -26.13 -19.28 -1.42
C ASN A 65 -26.91 -18.26 -2.29
N ASN A 66 -26.23 -17.28 -2.88
CA ASN A 66 -26.86 -16.34 -3.82
C ASN A 66 -26.85 -16.97 -5.23
N GLU A 67 -27.86 -17.80 -5.49
CA GLU A 67 -28.27 -18.22 -6.85
C GLU A 67 -29.25 -17.22 -7.46
#